data_AF-A0A194V7H6-F1
#
_entry.id   AF-A0A194V7H6-F1
#
_cell.length_a   1.000
_cell.length_b   1.000
_cell.length_c   1.000
_cell.angle_alpha   90.00
_cell.angle_beta   90.00
_cell.angle_gamma   90.00
#
_symmetry.space_group_name_H-M   'P 1'
#
loop_
_entity.id
_entity.type
_entity.pdbx_description
1 polymer ?
#
loop_
_entity_poly.entity_id
_entity_poly.type
_entity_poly.pdbx_seq_one_letter_code
_entity_poly.pdbx_strand_id
1 'polypeptide(L)'
;MSAKSLWRAAVPSLGSRTFGRVVRSGNRVQSLSALPITSARTRRTASTSSKRASGTLPIPETGNSAPKWTGRGVLGVALAASVLGWGLATTITGRNGKGMMLLDSKAEFPRYASLKDMEIALEQIRNEIGPDSDIISTDPDDLHAHGYSEWSTVNTDSLPVAVAYPRSTEQVSTIARICHEYHVPIIPYSGGSSLEGNFSAPFGGISVDFAYMDQIIQFNQEDMDIVVQPSIGWQDLNDQLLRMGSGLFFPVDPGPSAKIGGMIGTNCSGTNAVKYGTMKDWVINLTVVLADGTIIKTRRRPRKSSAGYNLNSLFVGSEGTLGLVTEATLKLTVIPEDLSVAVVTFPSIRDAASAAAEVMQTGVPVAAMEIMDEVQMRVVNLGGATAPRVWEEMPTLFFKFSGTKASVKENIGSVQRIARRNGGSNFEFAKDAREQKLLWSARKESLWSMLALRRDGEEVWSTDVAVPFSRLADIIEVSKKEMDDLGLFASILGHIGDGNFHESILYNPINGEREKVEKCVKKMVRRALDMEGTCTGEHSIGWGKKESLLWEVGPETLAVMRAIKAALDPYWIMNPGKIFDRKA
;
A
#
# COMPACT_ATOMS: atom_id res chain seq x y z
N MET A 1 22.00 33.30 2.31
CA MET A 1 22.49 32.47 1.19
C MET A 1 21.47 31.36 0.94
N SER A 2 20.93 31.29 -0.27
CA SER A 2 19.73 30.53 -0.63
C SER A 2 19.99 29.02 -0.81
N ALA A 3 19.11 28.18 -0.28
CA ALA A 3 19.14 26.71 -0.21
C ALA A 3 19.01 25.96 -1.56
N LYS A 4 19.62 26.46 -2.63
CA LYS A 4 19.64 25.83 -3.97
C LYS A 4 20.98 25.17 -4.34
N SER A 5 22.00 25.21 -3.47
CA SER A 5 23.37 24.84 -3.85
C SER A 5 23.85 23.45 -3.38
N LEU A 6 22.98 22.57 -2.84
CA LEU A 6 23.39 21.25 -2.34
C LEU A 6 22.89 20.04 -3.16
N TRP A 7 22.19 20.26 -4.28
CA TRP A 7 21.57 19.18 -5.08
C TRP A 7 22.17 19.01 -6.49
N ARG A 8 23.51 19.03 -6.63
CA ARG A 8 24.17 18.87 -7.94
C ARG A 8 25.47 18.04 -7.97
N ALA A 9 25.74 17.20 -6.99
CA ALA A 9 26.95 16.37 -6.98
C ALA A 9 26.64 14.87 -7.00
N ALA A 10 26.12 14.38 -8.13
CA ALA A 10 26.33 13.04 -8.69
C ALA A 10 25.64 13.00 -10.06
N VAL A 11 26.30 12.38 -11.05
CA VAL A 11 25.95 12.23 -12.49
C VAL A 11 26.57 13.27 -13.46
N PRO A 12 27.35 12.85 -14.48
CA PRO A 12 28.08 13.74 -15.39
C PRO A 12 27.20 14.39 -16.46
N SER A 13 27.55 15.63 -16.84
CA SER A 13 26.84 16.48 -17.81
C SER A 13 27.10 16.10 -19.26
N LEU A 14 26.03 15.92 -20.05
CA LEU A 14 26.01 16.14 -21.50
C LEU A 14 25.23 17.43 -21.79
N GLY A 15 25.88 18.38 -22.47
CA GLY A 15 25.32 19.70 -22.73
C GLY A 15 24.65 19.83 -24.08
N SER A 16 23.71 20.77 -24.21
CA SER A 16 23.53 21.55 -25.43
C SER A 16 22.58 22.74 -25.25
N ARG A 17 23.12 23.93 -25.51
CA ARG A 17 22.63 25.02 -26.37
C ARG A 17 21.16 25.47 -26.27
N THR A 18 21.06 26.71 -25.82
CA THR A 18 20.07 27.76 -26.09
C THR A 18 19.53 27.79 -27.53
N PHE A 19 18.22 27.95 -27.69
CA PHE A 19 17.60 28.91 -28.62
C PHE A 19 16.21 29.30 -28.10
N GLY A 20 15.94 30.61 -28.04
CA GLY A 20 14.63 31.15 -27.77
C GLY A 20 13.89 31.54 -29.04
N ARG A 21 12.55 31.58 -29.01
CA ARG A 21 11.78 32.78 -29.38
C ARG A 21 10.29 32.62 -29.08
N VAL A 22 9.78 33.73 -28.56
CA VAL A 22 8.40 34.16 -28.37
C VAL A 22 7.59 34.14 -29.67
N VAL A 23 6.33 33.67 -29.63
CA VAL A 23 5.20 34.29 -30.38
C VAL A 23 3.91 34.19 -29.56
N ARG A 24 3.27 35.35 -29.37
CA ARG A 24 1.91 35.57 -28.85
C ARG A 24 0.87 35.44 -29.98
N SER A 25 -0.33 34.96 -29.64
CA SER A 25 -1.67 35.40 -30.10
C SER A 25 -2.64 34.22 -29.94
N GLY A 26 -3.92 34.33 -29.65
CA GLY A 26 -4.82 35.46 -29.46
C GLY A 26 -6.19 34.89 -29.04
N ASN A 27 -6.94 35.68 -28.29
CA ASN A 27 -8.29 35.38 -27.80
C ASN A 27 -9.28 34.96 -28.91
N ARG A 28 -10.23 34.08 -28.57
CA ARG A 28 -11.65 34.31 -28.90
C ARG A 28 -12.60 33.58 -27.96
N VAL A 29 -13.38 34.40 -27.25
CA VAL A 29 -14.59 34.06 -26.51
C VAL A 29 -15.76 34.01 -27.50
N GLN A 30 -16.61 32.99 -27.40
CA GLN A 30 -18.02 33.10 -27.79
C GLN A 30 -18.89 32.36 -26.77
N SER A 31 -19.67 33.16 -26.03
CA SER A 31 -20.85 32.78 -25.26
C SER A 31 -22.05 32.53 -26.17
N LEU A 32 -23.01 31.71 -25.73
CA LEU A 32 -24.47 31.81 -25.92
C LEU A 32 -25.10 30.59 -25.20
N SER A 33 -25.72 30.77 -24.03
CA SER A 33 -27.12 31.15 -23.76
C SER A 33 -27.96 29.94 -23.32
N ALA A 34 -28.41 30.01 -22.07
CA ALA A 34 -29.34 29.09 -21.41
C ALA A 34 -30.80 29.33 -21.82
N LEU A 35 -31.69 28.36 -21.53
CA LEU A 35 -33.11 28.49 -21.12
C LEU A 35 -33.72 27.06 -20.87
N PRO A 36 -34.88 26.89 -20.18
CA PRO A 36 -34.89 26.18 -18.89
C PRO A 36 -36.00 25.12 -18.66
N ILE A 37 -35.91 24.45 -17.50
CA ILE A 37 -36.97 23.86 -16.61
C ILE A 37 -37.91 22.76 -17.16
N THR A 38 -38.00 21.63 -16.45
CA THR A 38 -39.24 21.14 -15.79
C THR A 38 -38.97 19.98 -14.83
N SER A 39 -39.54 20.12 -13.64
CA SER A 39 -39.51 19.16 -12.53
C SER A 39 -40.73 18.23 -12.59
N ALA A 40 -40.55 16.93 -12.32
CA ALA A 40 -41.65 16.04 -11.94
C ALA A 40 -41.23 15.17 -10.74
N ARG A 41 -41.94 15.35 -9.63
CA ARG A 41 -41.75 14.69 -8.34
C ARG A 41 -42.89 13.68 -8.18
N THR A 42 -42.60 12.38 -8.13
CA THR A 42 -43.60 11.33 -7.84
C THR A 42 -43.29 10.67 -6.50
N ARG A 43 -44.20 10.84 -5.54
CA ARG A 43 -44.27 10.06 -4.29
C ARG A 43 -44.98 8.74 -4.58
N ARG A 44 -44.43 7.62 -4.12
CA ARG A 44 -45.15 6.35 -3.94
C ARG A 44 -45.06 5.94 -2.47
N THR A 45 -46.21 5.86 -1.81
CA THR A 45 -46.44 5.16 -0.55
C THR A 45 -47.18 3.87 -0.87
N ALA A 46 -46.66 2.73 -0.43
CA ALA A 46 -47.34 1.45 -0.50
C ALA A 46 -47.56 0.91 0.92
N SER A 47 -48.83 0.71 1.29
CA SER A 47 -49.27 -0.03 2.47
C SER A 47 -49.75 -1.41 2.04
N THR A 48 -49.23 -2.47 2.64
CA THR A 48 -49.72 -3.85 2.48
C THR A 48 -50.35 -4.32 3.79
N SER A 49 -51.55 -4.90 3.69
CA SER A 49 -52.17 -5.64 4.80
C SER A 49 -53.00 -6.81 4.28
N SER A 50 -53.14 -7.82 5.16
CA SER A 50 -54.13 -8.91 5.13
C SER A 50 -53.75 -10.10 4.21
N LYS A 51 -53.89 -11.39 4.56
CA LYS A 51 -54.61 -12.13 5.62
C LYS A 51 -53.92 -13.49 5.85
N ARG A 52 -53.89 -13.99 7.10
CA ARG A 52 -53.63 -15.40 7.45
C ARG A 52 -54.96 -16.15 7.50
N ALA A 53 -55.03 -17.32 6.87
CA ALA A 53 -56.14 -18.26 7.00
C ALA A 53 -55.69 -19.49 7.80
N SER A 54 -56.44 -19.84 8.83
CA SER A 54 -56.33 -21.04 9.66
C SER A 54 -57.19 -22.16 9.08
N GLY A 55 -56.64 -23.37 8.97
CA GLY A 55 -57.37 -24.57 8.59
C GLY A 55 -56.91 -25.75 9.44
N THR A 56 -57.82 -26.25 10.27
CA THR A 56 -57.68 -27.43 11.15
C THR A 56 -57.96 -28.73 10.38
N LEU A 57 -57.23 -29.78 10.76
CA LEU A 57 -57.22 -31.15 10.23
C LEU A 57 -58.51 -31.95 10.54
N PRO A 58 -58.74 -33.05 9.79
CA PRO A 58 -59.40 -34.25 10.32
C PRO A 58 -58.44 -35.44 10.45
N ILE A 59 -58.59 -36.16 11.56
CA ILE A 59 -57.89 -37.42 11.90
C ILE A 59 -58.72 -38.61 11.39
N PRO A 60 -58.11 -39.65 10.81
CA PRO A 60 -58.70 -40.98 10.78
C PRO A 60 -58.00 -41.94 11.75
N GLU A 61 -58.80 -42.60 12.60
CA GLU A 61 -58.40 -43.83 13.27
C GLU A 61 -58.47 -45.02 12.30
N THR A 62 -57.48 -45.92 12.38
CA THR A 62 -57.71 -47.38 12.51
C THR A 62 -56.37 -48.08 12.73
N GLY A 63 -56.42 -49.14 13.54
CA GLY A 63 -55.27 -49.73 14.20
C GLY A 63 -54.36 -50.57 13.33
N ASN A 64 -53.14 -50.75 13.84
CA ASN A 64 -52.42 -52.01 13.69
C ASN A 64 -51.36 -52.13 14.79
N SER A 65 -51.19 -53.36 15.27
CA SER A 65 -50.29 -53.80 16.33
C SER A 65 -48.88 -53.18 16.24
N ALA A 66 -48.50 -52.41 17.26
CA ALA A 66 -47.12 -51.95 17.42
C ALA A 66 -46.21 -53.16 17.73
N PRO A 67 -45.06 -53.34 17.04
CA PRO A 67 -44.12 -54.40 17.38
C PRO A 67 -43.58 -54.14 18.79
N LYS A 68 -43.52 -55.16 19.65
CA LYS A 68 -42.82 -55.05 20.93
C LYS A 68 -41.32 -55.03 20.68
N TRP A 69 -40.72 -53.84 20.72
CA TRP A 69 -39.28 -53.68 20.64
C TRP A 69 -38.64 -54.21 21.93
N THR A 70 -37.88 -55.30 21.84
CA THR A 70 -37.06 -55.76 22.96
C THR A 70 -35.87 -54.81 23.12
N GLY A 71 -35.33 -54.65 24.34
CA GLY A 71 -34.20 -53.75 24.59
C GLY A 71 -32.99 -54.02 23.69
N ARG A 72 -32.80 -55.27 23.24
CA ARG A 72 -31.79 -55.65 22.24
C ARG A 72 -32.12 -55.16 20.82
N GLY A 73 -33.39 -55.12 20.43
CA GLY A 73 -33.84 -54.56 19.15
C GLY A 73 -33.66 -53.05 19.08
N VAL A 74 -33.94 -52.34 20.18
CA VAL A 74 -33.68 -50.89 20.28
C VAL A 74 -32.18 -50.60 20.20
N LEU A 75 -31.35 -51.38 20.91
CA LEU A 75 -29.90 -51.23 20.87
C LEU A 75 -29.34 -51.53 19.47
N GLY A 76 -29.85 -52.56 18.80
CA GLY A 76 -29.44 -52.94 17.44
C GLY A 76 -29.78 -51.88 16.41
N VAL A 77 -30.97 -51.26 16.49
CA VAL A 77 -31.34 -50.16 15.60
C VAL A 77 -30.60 -48.87 15.93
N ALA A 78 -30.35 -48.58 17.21
CA ALA A 78 -29.53 -47.43 17.60
C ALA A 78 -28.09 -47.57 17.09
N LEU A 79 -27.50 -48.77 17.19
CA LEU A 79 -26.17 -49.09 16.64
C LEU A 79 -26.17 -49.03 15.11
N ALA A 80 -27.18 -49.58 14.44
CA ALA A 80 -27.29 -49.52 12.99
C ALA A 80 -27.47 -48.07 12.51
N ALA A 81 -28.30 -47.27 13.18
CA ALA A 81 -28.52 -45.86 12.86
C ALA A 81 -27.28 -45.00 13.14
N SER A 82 -26.49 -45.32 14.17
CA SER A 82 -25.23 -44.61 14.46
C SER A 82 -24.08 -45.04 13.56
N VAL A 83 -23.99 -46.31 13.15
CA VAL A 83 -23.04 -46.77 12.13
C VAL A 83 -23.42 -46.24 10.74
N LEU A 84 -24.70 -46.24 10.38
CA LEU A 84 -25.18 -45.60 9.15
C LEU A 84 -25.00 -44.09 9.21
N GLY A 85 -25.29 -43.46 10.35
CA GLY A 85 -25.10 -42.02 10.57
C GLY A 85 -23.63 -41.62 10.51
N TRP A 86 -22.73 -42.41 11.10
CA TRP A 86 -21.28 -42.23 11.01
C TRP A 86 -20.75 -42.54 9.61
N GLY A 87 -21.28 -43.56 8.94
CA GLY A 87 -20.95 -43.87 7.54
C GLY A 87 -21.43 -42.79 6.57
N LEU A 88 -22.63 -42.24 6.77
CA LEU A 88 -23.16 -41.12 6.00
C LEU A 88 -22.38 -39.84 6.31
N ALA A 89 -22.08 -39.58 7.58
CA ALA A 89 -21.29 -38.42 8.00
C ALA A 89 -19.86 -38.51 7.44
N THR A 90 -19.19 -39.66 7.48
CA THR A 90 -17.84 -39.85 6.92
C THR A 90 -17.81 -39.86 5.41
N THR A 91 -18.88 -40.32 4.74
CA THR A 91 -19.00 -40.20 3.27
C THR A 91 -19.41 -38.81 2.83
N ILE A 92 -20.18 -38.06 3.63
CA ILE A 92 -20.53 -36.67 3.38
C ILE A 92 -19.36 -35.75 3.71
N THR A 93 -18.64 -35.94 4.82
CA THR A 93 -17.41 -35.19 5.13
C THR A 93 -16.25 -35.60 4.22
N GLY A 94 -16.16 -36.88 3.85
CA GLY A 94 -15.19 -37.39 2.88
C GLY A 94 -15.48 -37.02 1.42
N ARG A 95 -16.74 -36.76 1.03
CA ARG A 95 -17.11 -36.25 -0.31
C ARG A 95 -17.23 -34.72 -0.37
N ASN A 96 -17.48 -34.04 0.75
CA ASN A 96 -17.49 -32.57 0.84
C ASN A 96 -16.13 -31.98 1.23
N GLY A 97 -15.05 -32.78 1.20
CA GLY A 97 -13.68 -32.29 1.04
C GLY A 97 -13.43 -31.58 -0.31
N LYS A 98 -14.47 -31.23 -1.07
CA LYS A 98 -14.43 -30.15 -2.05
C LYS A 98 -14.47 -28.83 -1.29
N GLY A 99 -13.34 -28.48 -0.70
CA GLY A 99 -12.98 -27.06 -0.61
C GLY A 99 -13.24 -26.44 -1.99
N MET A 100 -13.91 -25.31 -1.99
CA MET A 100 -14.23 -24.51 -3.17
C MET A 100 -13.09 -24.64 -4.20
N MET A 101 -13.35 -25.27 -5.36
CA MET A 101 -12.36 -25.45 -6.43
C MET A 101 -11.98 -24.07 -6.97
N LEU A 102 -11.13 -23.37 -6.23
CA LEU A 102 -10.63 -22.06 -6.62
C LEU A 102 -9.39 -22.18 -7.49
N LEU A 103 -8.69 -23.32 -7.47
CA LEU A 103 -7.68 -23.78 -8.42
C LEU A 103 -7.45 -25.29 -8.16
N ASP A 104 -7.20 -26.08 -9.21
CA ASP A 104 -6.86 -27.51 -9.06
C ASP A 104 -5.53 -27.64 -8.29
N SER A 105 -5.51 -28.42 -7.21
CA SER A 105 -4.30 -28.73 -6.45
C SER A 105 -3.23 -29.47 -7.29
N LYS A 106 -3.57 -29.86 -8.52
CA LYS A 106 -2.66 -30.41 -9.53
C LYS A 106 -2.09 -29.38 -10.51
N ALA A 107 -2.37 -28.09 -10.36
CA ALA A 107 -1.85 -27.06 -11.25
C ALA A 107 -0.31 -27.08 -11.29
N GLU A 108 0.28 -27.25 -12.48
CA GLU A 108 1.73 -27.22 -12.66
C GLU A 108 2.31 -25.83 -12.39
N PHE A 109 3.62 -25.77 -12.10
CA PHE A 109 4.31 -24.50 -12.02
C PHE A 109 4.23 -23.78 -13.36
N PRO A 110 4.13 -22.44 -13.39
CA PRO A 110 4.18 -21.71 -14.64
C PRO A 110 5.51 -22.02 -15.35
N ARG A 111 5.45 -22.32 -16.64
CA ARG A 111 6.64 -22.46 -17.48
C ARG A 111 6.90 -21.14 -18.17
N TYR A 112 7.88 -20.40 -17.68
CA TYR A 112 8.32 -19.15 -18.29
C TYR A 112 9.24 -19.39 -19.49
N ALA A 113 9.35 -18.36 -20.32
CA ALA A 113 10.26 -18.28 -21.46
C ALA A 113 11.69 -18.71 -21.11
N SER A 114 12.39 -19.37 -22.04
CA SER A 114 13.85 -19.50 -21.95
C SER A 114 14.53 -18.18 -22.32
N LEU A 115 15.83 -18.03 -22.03
CA LEU A 115 16.59 -16.83 -22.46
C LEU A 115 16.47 -16.57 -23.97
N LYS A 116 16.52 -17.63 -24.78
CA LYS A 116 16.35 -17.54 -26.24
C LYS A 116 14.96 -17.04 -26.63
N ASP A 117 13.92 -17.51 -25.94
CA ASP A 117 12.54 -17.05 -26.21
C ASP A 117 12.37 -15.58 -25.78
N MET A 118 13.04 -15.16 -24.69
CA MET A 118 13.07 -13.76 -24.27
C MET A 118 13.79 -12.88 -25.29
N GLU A 119 14.91 -13.32 -25.86
CA GLU A 119 15.61 -12.59 -26.93
C GLU A 119 14.70 -12.36 -28.15
N ILE A 120 13.97 -13.40 -28.58
CA ILE A 120 13.01 -13.29 -29.69
C ILE A 120 11.89 -12.30 -29.35
N ALA A 121 11.35 -12.36 -28.12
CA ALA A 121 10.34 -11.42 -27.67
C ALA A 121 10.85 -9.97 -27.68
N LEU A 122 12.10 -9.74 -27.24
CA LEU A 122 12.72 -8.40 -27.25
C LEU A 122 12.91 -7.87 -28.67
N GLU A 123 13.33 -8.71 -29.61
CA GLU A 123 13.41 -8.33 -31.04
C GLU A 123 12.03 -7.98 -31.59
N GLN A 124 11.00 -8.77 -31.29
CA GLN A 124 9.63 -8.46 -31.70
C GLN A 124 9.12 -7.15 -31.10
N ILE A 125 9.39 -6.88 -29.82
CA ILE A 125 9.03 -5.61 -29.16
C ILE A 125 9.69 -4.43 -29.88
N ARG A 126 11.00 -4.52 -30.17
CA ARG A 126 11.72 -3.47 -30.92
C ARG A 126 11.10 -3.25 -32.29
N ASN A 127 10.79 -4.33 -33.02
CA ASN A 127 10.22 -4.23 -34.37
C ASN A 127 8.81 -3.61 -34.38
N GLU A 128 7.94 -3.99 -33.44
CA GLU A 128 6.55 -3.50 -33.42
C GLU A 128 6.40 -2.09 -32.87
N ILE A 129 7.21 -1.69 -31.89
CA ILE A 129 7.13 -0.34 -31.33
C ILE A 129 7.95 0.66 -32.16
N GLY A 130 9.06 0.22 -32.74
CA GLY A 130 9.91 1.02 -33.62
C GLY A 130 11.37 0.58 -33.51
N PRO A 131 12.01 0.07 -34.59
CA PRO A 131 13.36 -0.50 -34.52
C PRO A 131 14.46 0.54 -34.18
N ASP A 132 14.21 1.83 -34.44
CA ASP A 132 15.10 2.94 -34.07
C ASP A 132 14.84 3.48 -32.65
N SER A 133 13.94 2.87 -31.88
CA SER A 133 13.56 3.35 -30.55
C SER A 133 14.51 2.83 -29.47
N ASP A 134 14.87 3.71 -28.54
CA ASP A 134 15.68 3.44 -27.34
C ASP A 134 14.90 2.75 -26.22
N ILE A 135 13.80 2.07 -26.55
CA ILE A 135 12.82 1.57 -25.57
C ILE A 135 13.36 0.38 -24.79
N ILE A 136 14.27 -0.41 -25.34
CA ILE A 136 14.79 -1.63 -24.69
C ILE A 136 16.26 -1.43 -24.34
N SER A 137 16.56 -1.43 -23.04
CA SER A 137 17.92 -1.48 -22.50
C SER A 137 18.27 -2.90 -22.02
N THR A 138 19.50 -3.30 -22.30
CA THR A 138 20.14 -4.50 -21.75
C THR A 138 21.45 -4.15 -21.07
N ASP A 139 21.61 -2.87 -20.68
CA ASP A 139 22.80 -2.39 -19.98
C ASP A 139 22.85 -3.01 -18.57
N PRO A 140 23.99 -3.60 -18.14
CA PRO A 140 24.10 -4.21 -16.82
C PRO A 140 23.71 -3.30 -15.65
N ASP A 141 24.00 -2.00 -15.72
CA ASP A 141 23.66 -1.04 -14.66
C ASP A 141 22.14 -0.82 -14.59
N ASP A 142 21.47 -0.75 -15.74
CA ASP A 142 20.01 -0.69 -15.80
C ASP A 142 19.38 -1.96 -15.23
N LEU A 143 19.89 -3.14 -15.61
CA LEU A 143 19.37 -4.42 -15.09
C LEU A 143 19.50 -4.49 -13.56
N HIS A 144 20.63 -4.03 -13.02
CA HIS A 144 20.87 -4.00 -11.58
C HIS A 144 19.92 -3.01 -10.87
N ALA A 145 19.81 -1.77 -11.37
CA ALA A 145 18.92 -0.74 -10.81
C ALA A 145 17.43 -1.12 -10.80
N HIS A 146 17.04 -2.07 -11.67
CA HIS A 146 15.67 -2.56 -11.82
C HIS A 146 15.45 -3.98 -11.30
N GLY A 147 16.45 -4.61 -10.70
CA GLY A 147 16.35 -5.95 -10.10
C GLY A 147 16.78 -6.02 -8.64
N TYR A 148 17.52 -5.02 -8.16
CA TYR A 148 18.08 -4.94 -6.81
C TYR A 148 17.68 -3.63 -6.11
N SER A 149 17.34 -3.73 -4.82
CA SER A 149 17.01 -2.60 -3.97
C SER A 149 17.91 -2.56 -2.75
N GLU A 150 18.66 -1.49 -2.57
CA GLU A 150 19.37 -1.21 -1.30
C GLU A 150 18.42 -0.95 -0.14
N TRP A 151 17.14 -0.66 -0.44
CA TRP A 151 16.08 -0.38 0.53
C TRP A 151 15.39 -1.64 1.02
N SER A 152 15.54 -2.76 0.31
CA SER A 152 14.85 -4.00 0.64
C SER A 152 15.73 -4.95 1.43
N THR A 153 15.12 -5.59 2.43
CA THR A 153 15.73 -6.63 3.26
C THR A 153 15.83 -7.98 2.54
N VAL A 154 15.15 -8.09 1.40
CA VAL A 154 15.11 -9.29 0.57
C VAL A 154 15.31 -8.91 -0.89
N ASN A 155 16.41 -9.40 -1.46
CA ASN A 155 16.73 -9.28 -2.88
C ASN A 155 16.92 -10.67 -3.49
N THR A 156 16.75 -10.76 -4.81
CA THR A 156 17.01 -11.99 -5.57
C THR A 156 18.36 -11.89 -6.26
N ASP A 157 19.08 -13.00 -6.39
CA ASP A 157 20.33 -13.04 -7.18
C ASP A 157 20.08 -12.86 -8.68
N SER A 158 18.85 -13.07 -9.13
CA SER A 158 18.43 -12.90 -10.52
C SER A 158 18.01 -11.46 -10.81
N LEU A 159 18.45 -10.95 -11.97
CA LEU A 159 18.07 -9.66 -12.53
C LEU A 159 17.11 -9.84 -13.72
N PRO A 160 16.35 -8.81 -14.12
CA PRO A 160 15.66 -8.83 -15.40
C PRO A 160 16.67 -9.00 -16.55
N VAL A 161 16.24 -9.53 -17.68
CA VAL A 161 17.08 -9.67 -18.89
C VAL A 161 17.09 -8.40 -19.73
N ALA A 162 16.09 -7.53 -19.54
CA ALA A 162 15.98 -6.23 -20.19
C ALA A 162 15.11 -5.28 -19.37
N VAL A 163 15.29 -3.98 -19.60
CA VAL A 163 14.38 -2.92 -19.15
C VAL A 163 13.69 -2.32 -20.37
N ALA A 164 12.36 -2.22 -20.32
CA ALA A 164 11.54 -1.57 -21.32
C ALA A 164 11.04 -0.23 -20.79
N TYR A 165 11.23 0.84 -21.58
CA TYR A 165 10.85 2.21 -21.25
C TYR A 165 9.73 2.74 -22.17
N PRO A 166 8.49 2.25 -22.02
CA PRO A 166 7.37 2.72 -22.83
C PRO A 166 7.04 4.18 -22.57
N ARG A 167 6.44 4.82 -23.58
CA ARG A 167 6.05 6.23 -23.61
C ARG A 167 4.53 6.43 -23.71
N SER A 168 3.77 5.35 -23.93
CA SER A 168 2.30 5.40 -24.02
C SER A 168 1.64 4.10 -23.54
N THR A 169 0.34 4.18 -23.25
CA THR A 169 -0.48 3.02 -22.88
C THR A 169 -0.46 1.93 -23.97
N GLU A 170 -0.45 2.33 -25.24
CA GLU A 170 -0.41 1.43 -26.39
C GLU A 170 0.92 0.66 -26.46
N GLN A 171 2.05 1.32 -26.17
CA GLN A 171 3.34 0.64 -26.10
C GLN A 171 3.39 -0.37 -24.94
N VAL A 172 2.85 -0.02 -23.79
CA VAL A 172 2.71 -0.94 -22.65
C VAL A 172 1.85 -2.16 -23.04
N SER A 173 0.74 -1.92 -23.75
CA SER A 173 -0.13 -2.97 -24.31
C SER A 173 0.62 -3.89 -25.27
N THR A 174 1.41 -3.35 -26.19
CA THR A 174 2.24 -4.14 -27.11
C THR A 174 3.25 -5.01 -26.37
N ILE A 175 3.96 -4.45 -25.38
CA ILE A 175 4.91 -5.20 -24.54
C ILE A 175 4.19 -6.34 -23.82
N ALA A 176 3.08 -6.06 -23.14
CA ALA A 176 2.33 -7.08 -22.39
C ALA A 176 1.83 -8.20 -23.30
N ARG A 177 1.28 -7.86 -24.48
CA ARG A 177 0.80 -8.83 -25.46
C ARG A 177 1.92 -9.76 -25.96
N ILE A 178 3.09 -9.22 -26.27
CA ILE A 178 4.23 -10.03 -26.73
C ILE A 178 4.74 -10.90 -25.58
N CYS A 179 4.91 -10.35 -24.38
CA CYS A 179 5.29 -11.14 -23.21
C CYS A 179 4.29 -12.26 -22.91
N HIS A 180 2.98 -12.02 -23.11
CA HIS A 180 1.93 -13.03 -23.01
C HIS A 180 2.11 -14.16 -24.01
N GLU A 181 2.43 -13.84 -25.26
CA GLU A 181 2.63 -14.81 -26.34
C GLU A 181 3.82 -15.74 -26.07
N TYR A 182 4.93 -15.19 -25.55
CA TYR A 182 6.16 -15.95 -25.27
C TYR A 182 6.27 -16.44 -23.82
N HIS A 183 5.28 -16.17 -22.97
CA HIS A 183 5.31 -16.44 -21.52
C HIS A 183 6.50 -15.79 -20.78
N VAL A 184 6.85 -14.55 -21.15
CA VAL A 184 7.93 -13.77 -20.54
C VAL A 184 7.40 -13.05 -19.29
N PRO A 185 8.04 -13.21 -18.11
CA PRO A 185 7.68 -12.44 -16.93
C PRO A 185 7.81 -10.93 -17.15
N ILE A 186 6.86 -10.18 -16.58
CA ILE A 186 6.81 -8.72 -16.62
C ILE A 186 6.91 -8.18 -15.20
N ILE A 187 7.85 -7.29 -14.94
CA ILE A 187 8.06 -6.67 -13.63
C ILE A 187 7.78 -5.17 -13.76
N PRO A 188 6.67 -4.65 -13.21
CA PRO A 188 6.41 -3.21 -13.26
C PRO A 188 7.41 -2.45 -12.39
N TYR A 189 7.90 -1.33 -12.92
CA TYR A 189 8.81 -0.44 -12.22
C TYR A 189 8.37 1.02 -12.37
N SER A 190 8.57 1.82 -11.32
CA SER A 190 8.28 3.26 -11.37
C SER A 190 9.25 4.06 -10.49
N GLY A 191 9.04 4.07 -9.17
CA GLY A 191 9.87 4.83 -8.24
C GLY A 191 11.05 4.06 -7.66
N GLY A 192 11.08 2.73 -7.79
CA GLY A 192 12.17 1.88 -7.27
C GLY A 192 12.35 1.89 -5.75
N SER A 193 11.37 2.41 -4.98
CA SER A 193 11.52 2.74 -3.57
C SER A 193 10.80 1.80 -2.59
N SER A 194 10.27 0.67 -3.08
CA SER A 194 9.58 -0.32 -2.25
C SER A 194 10.55 -1.15 -1.40
N LEU A 195 10.07 -1.64 -0.25
CA LEU A 195 10.92 -2.26 0.79
C LEU A 195 10.83 -3.79 0.84
N GLU A 196 9.85 -4.42 0.20
CA GLU A 196 9.57 -5.86 0.34
C GLU A 196 9.96 -6.68 -0.91
N GLY A 197 10.88 -6.18 -1.73
CA GLY A 197 11.32 -6.88 -2.95
C GLY A 197 10.27 -6.88 -4.08
N ASN A 198 9.39 -5.89 -4.11
CA ASN A 198 8.24 -5.86 -5.02
C ASN A 198 8.65 -5.84 -6.50
N PHE A 199 9.81 -5.25 -6.84
CA PHE A 199 10.34 -5.19 -8.20
C PHE A 199 11.51 -6.15 -8.45
N SER A 200 11.84 -7.06 -7.52
CA SER A 200 12.88 -8.07 -7.77
C SER A 200 12.47 -9.04 -8.89
N ALA A 201 13.42 -9.65 -9.60
CA ALA A 201 13.15 -10.46 -10.78
C ALA A 201 13.58 -11.94 -10.60
N PRO A 202 12.93 -12.71 -9.70
CA PRO A 202 13.32 -14.09 -9.36
C PRO A 202 13.28 -15.07 -10.54
N PHE A 203 12.59 -14.70 -11.62
CA PHE A 203 12.43 -15.52 -12.83
C PHE A 203 12.99 -14.82 -14.08
N GLY A 204 13.82 -13.79 -13.91
CA GLY A 204 14.26 -12.91 -15.00
C GLY A 204 13.08 -12.16 -15.61
N GLY A 205 13.02 -12.13 -16.95
CA GLY A 205 11.97 -11.42 -17.70
C GLY A 205 12.28 -9.95 -17.91
N ILE A 206 11.25 -9.15 -18.20
CA ILE A 206 11.39 -7.76 -18.62
C ILE A 206 10.87 -6.85 -17.50
N SER A 207 11.72 -5.94 -17.03
CA SER A 207 11.28 -4.83 -16.19
C SER A 207 10.65 -3.76 -17.09
N VAL A 208 9.44 -3.30 -16.76
CA VAL A 208 8.75 -2.24 -17.49
C VAL A 208 8.78 -0.98 -16.64
N ASP A 209 9.71 -0.08 -16.97
CA ASP A 209 9.87 1.19 -16.28
C ASP A 209 9.06 2.29 -16.99
N PHE A 210 8.10 2.85 -16.26
CA PHE A 210 7.29 3.96 -16.72
C PHE A 210 8.04 5.31 -16.76
N ALA A 211 9.37 5.37 -16.65
CA ALA A 211 10.14 6.61 -16.52
C ALA A 211 9.75 7.72 -17.52
N TYR A 212 9.35 7.36 -18.75
CA TYR A 212 8.91 8.30 -19.79
C TYR A 212 7.38 8.53 -19.85
N MET A 213 6.64 8.05 -18.85
CA MET A 213 5.21 8.29 -18.65
C MET A 213 5.02 9.09 -17.35
N ASP A 214 5.45 10.36 -17.36
CA ASP A 214 5.52 11.26 -16.21
C ASP A 214 4.65 12.53 -16.34
N GLN A 215 3.68 12.51 -17.26
CA GLN A 215 2.88 13.70 -17.59
C GLN A 215 1.59 13.84 -16.76
N ILE A 216 1.21 15.10 -16.52
CA ILE A 216 -0.17 15.46 -16.18
C ILE A 216 -0.98 15.49 -17.48
N ILE A 217 -1.89 14.53 -17.65
CA ILE A 217 -2.71 14.40 -18.86
C ILE A 217 -3.85 15.42 -18.85
N GLN A 218 -4.49 15.61 -17.69
CA GLN A 218 -5.62 16.52 -17.55
C GLN A 218 -5.76 17.01 -16.12
N PHE A 219 -6.00 18.31 -15.93
CA PHE A 219 -6.31 18.89 -14.63
C PHE A 219 -7.70 19.52 -14.64
N ASN A 220 -8.60 18.99 -13.80
CA ASN A 220 -9.98 19.46 -13.67
C ASN A 220 -10.14 20.21 -12.35
N GLN A 221 -9.69 21.46 -12.30
CA GLN A 221 -9.63 22.26 -11.07
C GLN A 221 -10.99 22.37 -10.38
N GLU A 222 -12.06 22.66 -11.13
CA GLU A 222 -13.41 22.84 -10.58
C GLU A 222 -14.00 21.55 -9.99
N ASP A 223 -13.62 20.39 -10.55
CA ASP A 223 -14.04 19.08 -10.08
C ASP A 223 -13.10 18.51 -8.99
N MET A 224 -12.00 19.22 -8.72
CA MET A 224 -10.94 18.83 -7.79
C MET A 224 -10.41 17.42 -8.10
N ASP A 225 -10.08 17.15 -9.37
CA ASP A 225 -9.43 15.91 -9.80
C ASP A 225 -8.39 16.15 -10.89
N ILE A 226 -7.51 15.15 -11.06
CA ILE A 226 -6.41 15.19 -12.01
C ILE A 226 -6.20 13.82 -12.64
N VAL A 227 -5.83 13.78 -13.92
CA VAL A 227 -5.41 12.58 -14.65
C VAL A 227 -3.90 12.67 -14.86
N VAL A 228 -3.18 11.66 -14.39
CA VAL A 228 -1.71 11.63 -14.42
C VAL A 228 -1.19 10.27 -14.88
N GLN A 229 0.01 10.27 -15.43
CA GLN A 229 0.76 9.06 -15.76
C GLN A 229 1.55 8.53 -14.54
N PRO A 230 2.04 7.26 -14.58
CA PRO A 230 2.49 6.54 -13.39
C PRO A 230 3.78 7.10 -12.79
N SER A 231 4.65 7.72 -13.58
CA SER A 231 5.96 8.18 -13.12
C SER A 231 6.01 9.61 -12.58
N ILE A 232 4.87 10.27 -12.43
CA ILE A 232 4.86 11.55 -11.72
C ILE A 232 5.16 11.31 -10.23
N GLY A 233 6.17 12.01 -9.70
CA GLY A 233 6.45 12.05 -8.27
C GLY A 233 5.36 12.84 -7.55
N TRP A 234 4.91 12.39 -6.38
CA TRP A 234 3.84 13.07 -5.65
C TRP A 234 4.24 14.49 -5.21
N GLN A 235 5.53 14.71 -4.91
CA GLN A 235 6.07 16.03 -4.59
C GLN A 235 6.06 16.94 -5.82
N ASP A 236 6.50 16.44 -6.97
CA ASP A 236 6.49 17.19 -8.22
C ASP A 236 5.08 17.57 -8.65
N LEU A 237 4.12 16.67 -8.45
CA LEU A 237 2.70 16.93 -8.67
C LEU A 237 2.21 18.10 -7.80
N ASN A 238 2.50 18.06 -6.49
CA ASN A 238 2.09 19.13 -5.58
C ASN A 238 2.79 20.46 -5.87
N ASP A 239 4.07 20.45 -6.24
CA ASP A 239 4.81 21.65 -6.65
C ASP A 239 4.22 22.25 -7.93
N GLN A 240 3.82 21.41 -8.90
CA GLN A 240 3.13 21.87 -10.10
C GLN A 240 1.76 22.50 -9.78
N LEU A 241 0.93 21.83 -8.97
CA LEU A 241 -0.37 22.35 -8.54
C LEU A 241 -0.25 23.68 -7.79
N LEU A 242 0.80 23.84 -6.98
CA LEU A 242 1.11 25.09 -6.29
C LEU A 242 1.51 26.19 -7.27
N ARG A 243 2.40 25.90 -8.23
CA ARG A 243 2.81 26.87 -9.28
C ARG A 243 1.65 27.32 -10.16
N MET A 244 0.65 26.46 -10.37
CA MET A 244 -0.57 26.79 -11.10
C MET A 244 -1.55 27.67 -10.30
N GLY A 245 -1.28 27.93 -9.00
CA GLY A 245 -2.18 28.72 -8.16
C GLY A 245 -3.53 28.03 -7.92
N SER A 246 -3.55 26.69 -7.94
CA SER A 246 -4.81 25.93 -7.95
C SER A 246 -5.64 26.03 -6.67
N GLY A 247 -4.97 26.29 -5.53
CA GLY A 247 -5.56 26.14 -4.19
C GLY A 247 -5.79 24.68 -3.78
N LEU A 248 -5.30 23.72 -4.57
CA LEU A 248 -5.49 22.28 -4.38
C LEU A 248 -4.16 21.55 -4.21
N PHE A 249 -4.20 20.39 -3.58
CA PHE A 249 -3.07 19.47 -3.46
C PHE A 249 -3.52 18.00 -3.41
N PHE A 250 -2.59 17.09 -3.69
CA PHE A 250 -2.72 15.66 -3.51
C PHE A 250 -2.11 15.25 -2.16
N PRO A 251 -2.89 14.66 -1.22
CA PRO A 251 -2.48 14.61 0.18
C PRO A 251 -1.72 13.35 0.62
N VAL A 252 -1.70 12.30 -0.21
CA VAL A 252 -0.95 11.07 0.10
C VAL A 252 0.54 11.38 -0.02
N ASP A 253 1.28 11.21 1.07
CA ASP A 253 2.65 11.71 1.24
C ASP A 253 3.64 10.64 1.76
N PRO A 254 3.86 9.55 1.00
CA PRO A 254 4.87 8.55 1.34
C PRO A 254 6.29 9.12 1.16
N GLY A 255 7.30 8.25 1.22
CA GLY A 255 8.70 8.60 0.97
C GLY A 255 8.91 9.49 -0.28
N PRO A 256 9.87 10.45 -0.25
CA PRO A 256 10.09 11.43 -1.33
C PRO A 256 10.24 10.86 -2.75
N SER A 257 10.85 9.67 -2.89
CA SER A 257 11.10 9.02 -4.18
C SER A 257 9.89 8.30 -4.78
N ALA A 258 8.77 8.22 -4.05
CA ALA A 258 7.58 7.52 -4.51
C ALA A 258 6.90 8.25 -5.67
N LYS A 259 6.52 7.46 -6.68
CA LYS A 259 5.78 7.88 -7.86
C LYS A 259 4.40 7.22 -7.89
N ILE A 260 3.42 7.87 -8.51
CA ILE A 260 2.00 7.49 -8.46
C ILE A 260 1.75 6.01 -8.80
N GLY A 261 2.44 5.44 -9.79
CA GLY A 261 2.30 4.04 -10.17
C GLY A 261 2.68 3.09 -9.05
N GLY A 262 3.83 3.33 -8.40
CA GLY A 262 4.27 2.57 -7.23
C GLY A 262 3.32 2.75 -6.05
N MET A 263 2.89 3.99 -5.79
CA MET A 263 1.90 4.30 -4.74
C MET A 263 0.61 3.50 -4.89
N ILE A 264 0.11 3.38 -6.13
CA ILE A 264 -1.06 2.56 -6.46
C ILE A 264 -0.74 1.07 -6.26
N GLY A 265 0.41 0.61 -6.75
CA GLY A 265 0.85 -0.77 -6.63
C GLY A 265 0.90 -1.26 -5.18
N THR A 266 1.38 -0.42 -4.26
CA THR A 266 1.57 -0.79 -2.83
C THR A 266 0.44 -0.34 -1.92
N ASN A 267 -0.57 0.37 -2.43
CA ASN A 267 -1.55 1.09 -1.60
C ASN A 267 -0.87 1.91 -0.49
N CYS A 268 0.18 2.65 -0.84
CA CYS A 268 1.02 3.31 0.15
C CYS A 268 0.22 4.27 1.07
N SER A 269 0.77 4.51 2.25
CA SER A 269 0.24 5.48 3.21
C SER A 269 1.06 6.78 3.19
N GLY A 270 1.51 7.28 4.34
CA GLY A 270 2.26 8.51 4.54
C GLY A 270 1.85 9.20 5.83
N THR A 271 2.56 10.26 6.20
CA THR A 271 2.32 10.94 7.50
C THR A 271 0.92 11.54 7.61
N ASN A 272 0.27 11.86 6.49
CA ASN A 272 -1.08 12.41 6.50
C ASN A 272 -2.21 11.37 6.38
N ALA A 273 -1.90 10.07 6.36
CA ALA A 273 -2.88 8.99 6.19
C ALA A 273 -3.95 9.02 7.29
N VAL A 274 -3.58 9.37 8.53
CA VAL A 274 -4.53 9.55 9.66
C VAL A 274 -5.68 10.50 9.34
N LYS A 275 -5.45 11.54 8.51
CA LYS A 275 -6.48 12.52 8.12
C LYS A 275 -7.15 12.17 6.79
N TYR A 276 -6.37 11.71 5.82
CA TYR A 276 -6.81 11.64 4.43
C TYR A 276 -7.03 10.21 3.91
N GLY A 277 -6.66 9.18 4.66
CA GLY A 277 -6.63 7.80 4.17
C GLY A 277 -5.41 7.51 3.29
N THR A 278 -5.38 6.31 2.71
CA THR A 278 -4.25 5.79 1.92
C THR A 278 -4.51 5.92 0.42
N MET A 279 -3.58 5.46 -0.42
CA MET A 279 -3.70 5.60 -1.88
C MET A 279 -5.05 5.12 -2.46
N LYS A 280 -5.61 4.00 -1.96
CA LYS A 280 -6.92 3.48 -2.38
C LYS A 280 -8.04 4.51 -2.27
N ASP A 281 -7.99 5.36 -1.24
CA ASP A 281 -9.02 6.34 -0.98
C ASP A 281 -8.97 7.43 -2.04
N TRP A 282 -7.82 7.70 -2.65
CA TRP A 282 -7.60 8.82 -3.56
C TRP A 282 -7.76 8.49 -5.05
N VAL A 283 -7.95 7.22 -5.39
CA VAL A 283 -8.15 6.78 -6.78
C VAL A 283 -9.62 6.90 -7.20
N ILE A 284 -9.87 7.73 -8.20
CA ILE A 284 -11.18 7.78 -8.88
C ILE A 284 -11.27 6.64 -9.90
N ASN A 285 -10.34 6.50 -10.83
CA ASN A 285 -10.29 5.37 -11.77
C ASN A 285 -8.86 5.16 -12.28
N LEU A 286 -8.61 4.01 -12.88
CA LEU A 286 -7.33 3.62 -13.45
C LEU A 286 -7.52 3.18 -14.90
N THR A 287 -6.57 3.53 -15.76
CA THR A 287 -6.33 2.85 -17.03
C THR A 287 -5.27 1.77 -16.77
N VAL A 288 -5.57 0.52 -17.11
CA VAL A 288 -4.73 -0.64 -16.80
C VAL A 288 -4.55 -1.50 -18.04
N VAL A 289 -3.31 -1.95 -18.28
CA VAL A 289 -2.97 -2.98 -19.27
C VAL A 289 -2.90 -4.32 -18.56
N LEU A 290 -3.73 -5.28 -19.00
CA LEU A 290 -3.77 -6.64 -18.46
C LEU A 290 -2.65 -7.51 -19.03
N ALA A 291 -2.53 -8.75 -18.52
CA ALA A 291 -1.48 -9.69 -18.89
C ALA A 291 -1.40 -9.94 -20.41
N ASP A 292 -2.54 -9.99 -21.10
CA ASP A 292 -2.67 -10.22 -22.54
C ASP A 292 -2.52 -8.96 -23.40
N GLY A 293 -2.25 -7.81 -22.79
CA GLY A 293 -2.21 -6.50 -23.44
C GLY A 293 -3.56 -5.78 -23.49
N THR A 294 -4.67 -6.37 -23.04
CA THR A 294 -5.97 -5.69 -23.04
C THR A 294 -5.94 -4.43 -22.19
N ILE A 295 -6.31 -3.29 -22.79
CA ILE A 295 -6.45 -2.01 -22.09
C ILE A 295 -7.86 -1.90 -21.52
N ILE A 296 -7.96 -1.74 -20.20
CA ILE A 296 -9.23 -1.50 -19.52
C ILE A 296 -9.21 -0.16 -18.78
N LYS A 297 -10.41 0.37 -18.52
CA LYS A 297 -10.63 1.45 -17.57
C LYS A 297 -11.53 0.97 -16.45
N THR A 298 -11.06 1.04 -15.21
CA THR A 298 -11.74 0.42 -14.06
C THR A 298 -13.14 0.97 -13.80
N ARG A 299 -13.35 2.27 -14.08
CA ARG A 299 -14.67 2.93 -14.13
C ARG A 299 -14.58 4.32 -14.75
N ARG A 300 -15.72 5.00 -14.89
CA ARG A 300 -15.81 6.41 -15.34
C ARG A 300 -15.39 7.38 -14.22
N ARG A 301 -15.28 8.68 -14.56
CA ARG A 301 -14.79 9.78 -13.69
C ARG A 301 -15.65 10.16 -12.47
N PRO A 302 -16.98 9.92 -12.39
CA PRO A 302 -17.74 10.32 -11.21
C PRO A 302 -17.18 9.70 -9.91
N ARG A 303 -17.03 10.52 -8.87
CA ARG A 303 -16.51 10.09 -7.55
C ARG A 303 -17.33 8.96 -6.92
N LYS A 304 -18.63 8.91 -7.24
CA LYS A 304 -19.57 7.86 -6.81
C LYS A 304 -20.02 7.05 -8.01
N SER A 305 -19.97 5.74 -7.89
CA SER A 305 -20.49 4.80 -8.87
C SER A 305 -20.84 3.49 -8.18
N SER A 306 -21.93 2.86 -8.61
CA SER A 306 -22.33 1.50 -8.23
C SER A 306 -22.51 0.61 -9.47
N ALA A 307 -21.90 1.01 -10.60
CA ALA A 307 -21.96 0.28 -11.85
C ALA A 307 -20.96 -0.88 -11.83
N GLY A 308 -21.42 -2.07 -11.43
CA GLY A 308 -20.61 -3.29 -11.40
C GLY A 308 -19.63 -3.35 -10.23
N TYR A 309 -18.60 -4.20 -10.36
CA TYR A 309 -17.57 -4.39 -9.33
C TYR A 309 -16.64 -3.19 -9.22
N ASN A 310 -16.15 -2.92 -8.01
CA ASN A 310 -15.15 -1.87 -7.78
C ASN A 310 -13.74 -2.37 -8.14
N LEU A 311 -13.40 -2.32 -9.43
CA LEU A 311 -12.09 -2.80 -9.89
C LEU A 311 -10.90 -1.95 -9.37
N ASN A 312 -11.12 -0.71 -8.91
CA ASN A 312 -10.03 0.06 -8.27
C ASN A 312 -9.44 -0.70 -7.08
N SER A 313 -10.30 -1.27 -6.24
CA SER A 313 -9.89 -2.03 -5.05
C SER A 313 -9.20 -3.34 -5.38
N LEU A 314 -9.27 -3.79 -6.64
CA LEU A 314 -8.54 -4.97 -7.08
C LEU A 314 -7.11 -4.63 -7.52
N PHE A 315 -6.92 -3.48 -8.19
CA PHE A 315 -5.60 -3.08 -8.71
C PHE A 315 -4.76 -2.28 -7.70
N VAL A 316 -5.39 -1.47 -6.85
CA VAL A 316 -4.66 -0.74 -5.79
C VAL A 316 -4.21 -1.74 -4.73
N GLY A 317 -2.91 -1.80 -4.44
CA GLY A 317 -2.33 -2.81 -3.55
C GLY A 317 -2.07 -4.16 -4.21
N SER A 318 -2.24 -4.28 -5.53
CA SER A 318 -1.98 -5.54 -6.26
C SER A 318 -0.51 -5.80 -6.54
N GLU A 319 0.36 -4.84 -6.24
CA GLU A 319 1.82 -4.90 -6.47
C GLU A 319 2.18 -5.24 -7.92
N GLY A 320 1.33 -4.84 -8.88
CA GLY A 320 1.53 -5.13 -10.29
C GLY A 320 1.32 -6.59 -10.69
N THR A 321 0.83 -7.43 -9.77
CA THR A 321 0.53 -8.84 -10.04
C THR A 321 -0.71 -9.03 -10.91
N LEU A 322 -1.57 -8.01 -11.07
CA LEU A 322 -2.82 -8.13 -11.84
C LEU A 322 -2.82 -7.32 -13.14
N GLY A 323 -1.85 -6.43 -13.33
CA GLY A 323 -1.74 -5.58 -14.51
C GLY A 323 -0.88 -4.34 -14.27
N LEU A 324 -0.67 -3.60 -15.35
CA LEU A 324 0.18 -2.42 -15.42
C LEU A 324 -0.70 -1.16 -15.45
N VAL A 325 -0.62 -0.33 -14.42
CA VAL A 325 -1.38 0.93 -14.37
C VAL A 325 -0.66 1.97 -15.23
N THR A 326 -1.31 2.47 -16.27
CA THR A 326 -0.72 3.43 -17.22
C THR A 326 -1.27 4.86 -17.09
N GLU A 327 -2.43 5.03 -16.45
CA GLU A 327 -2.98 6.33 -16.08
C GLU A 327 -3.83 6.22 -14.80
N ALA A 328 -3.81 7.26 -13.99
CA ALA A 328 -4.65 7.36 -12.80
C ALA A 328 -5.43 8.67 -12.79
N THR A 329 -6.75 8.59 -12.60
CA THR A 329 -7.54 9.75 -12.19
C THR A 329 -7.56 9.81 -10.67
N LEU A 330 -6.99 10.87 -10.08
CA LEU A 330 -6.85 11.07 -8.65
C LEU A 330 -7.72 12.22 -8.16
N LYS A 331 -8.27 12.09 -6.95
CA LYS A 331 -8.87 13.23 -6.25
C LYS A 331 -7.80 14.23 -5.83
N LEU A 332 -8.18 15.49 -5.70
CA LEU A 332 -7.43 16.54 -5.02
C LEU A 332 -8.25 17.12 -3.87
N THR A 333 -7.58 17.79 -2.94
CA THR A 333 -8.21 18.46 -1.80
C THR A 333 -7.67 19.87 -1.63
N VAL A 334 -8.40 20.71 -0.88
CA VAL A 334 -8.08 22.11 -0.67
C VAL A 334 -6.91 22.26 0.29
N ILE A 335 -5.98 23.16 -0.02
CA ILE A 335 -4.89 23.55 0.89
C ILE A 335 -5.51 24.19 2.14
N PRO A 336 -5.22 23.70 3.36
CA PRO A 336 -5.81 24.23 4.58
C PRO A 336 -5.40 25.69 4.83
N GLU A 337 -6.29 26.47 5.47
CA GLU A 337 -6.04 27.88 5.83
C GLU A 337 -4.86 28.03 6.79
N ASP A 338 -4.76 27.14 7.76
CA ASP A 338 -3.74 27.14 8.80
C ASP A 338 -3.15 25.74 8.99
N LEU A 339 -1.85 25.70 9.27
CA LEU A 339 -1.09 24.50 9.61
C LEU A 339 -0.24 24.81 10.83
N SER A 340 -0.18 23.90 11.79
CA SER A 340 0.69 24.01 12.96
C SER A 340 1.33 22.66 13.27
N VAL A 341 2.47 22.70 13.95
CA VAL A 341 3.23 21.51 14.37
C VAL A 341 3.41 21.58 15.87
N ALA A 342 3.25 20.45 16.56
CA ALA A 342 3.60 20.32 17.96
C ALA A 342 4.47 19.09 18.22
N VAL A 343 5.30 19.17 19.26
CA VAL A 343 6.17 18.09 19.72
C VAL A 343 6.03 17.94 21.22
N VAL A 344 5.99 16.70 21.70
CA VAL A 344 5.77 16.38 23.11
C VAL A 344 6.65 15.19 23.50
N THR A 345 7.40 15.31 24.59
CA THR A 345 8.22 14.22 25.13
C THR A 345 7.46 13.47 26.23
N PHE A 346 7.79 12.18 26.40
CA PHE A 346 7.15 11.28 27.35
C PHE A 346 8.19 10.48 28.14
N PRO A 347 7.88 10.06 29.38
CA PRO A 347 8.80 9.26 30.20
C PRO A 347 9.09 7.87 29.63
N SER A 348 8.14 7.28 28.91
CA SER A 348 8.28 5.97 28.27
C SER A 348 7.56 5.91 26.93
N ILE A 349 7.93 4.94 26.08
CA ILE A 349 7.27 4.72 24.79
C ILE A 349 5.81 4.29 24.97
N ARG A 350 5.50 3.59 26.08
CA ARG A 350 4.14 3.18 26.44
C ARG A 350 3.26 4.39 26.74
N ASP A 351 3.79 5.39 27.45
CA ASP A 351 3.08 6.63 27.75
C ASP A 351 2.76 7.42 26.48
N ALA A 352 3.73 7.54 25.57
CA ALA A 352 3.55 8.17 24.26
C ALA A 352 2.48 7.44 23.42
N ALA A 353 2.57 6.12 23.31
CA ALA A 353 1.59 5.31 22.56
C ALA A 353 0.18 5.38 23.18
N SER A 354 0.07 5.42 24.52
CA SER A 354 -1.20 5.58 25.22
C SER A 354 -1.84 6.94 24.95
N ALA A 355 -1.04 8.01 24.96
CA ALA A 355 -1.51 9.35 24.60
C ALA A 355 -2.00 9.40 23.16
N ALA A 356 -1.27 8.79 22.22
CA ALA A 356 -1.68 8.71 20.81
C ALA A 356 -3.02 7.97 20.65
N ALA A 357 -3.17 6.81 21.29
CA ALA A 357 -4.43 6.07 21.28
C ALA A 357 -5.60 6.90 21.84
N GLU A 358 -5.40 7.61 22.97
CA GLU A 358 -6.43 8.47 23.58
C GLU A 358 -6.81 9.66 22.68
N VAL A 359 -5.85 10.27 21.97
CA VAL A 359 -6.11 11.33 20.98
C VAL A 359 -7.09 10.83 19.92
N MET A 360 -6.84 9.64 19.36
CA MET A 360 -7.70 9.05 18.33
C MET A 360 -9.07 8.64 18.88
N GLN A 361 -9.11 8.01 20.07
CA GLN A 361 -10.34 7.57 20.71
C GLN A 361 -11.25 8.74 21.13
N THR A 362 -10.66 9.90 21.44
CA THR A 362 -11.40 11.14 21.73
C THR A 362 -11.88 11.84 20.46
N GLY A 363 -11.44 11.40 19.29
CA GLY A 363 -11.81 11.97 17.99
C GLY A 363 -11.21 13.35 17.73
N VAL A 364 -10.05 13.66 18.33
CA VAL A 364 -9.37 14.94 18.09
C VAL A 364 -8.78 14.95 16.68
N PRO A 365 -9.17 15.87 15.79
CA PRO A 365 -8.65 15.87 14.43
C PRO A 365 -7.18 16.30 14.38
N VAL A 366 -6.33 15.40 13.87
CA VAL A 366 -4.92 15.65 13.57
C VAL A 366 -4.68 15.50 12.08
N ALA A 367 -3.69 16.22 11.55
CA ALA A 367 -3.25 16.10 10.16
C ALA A 367 -2.16 15.04 9.99
N ALA A 368 -1.34 14.85 11.03
CA ALA A 368 -0.36 13.79 11.18
C ALA A 368 -0.15 13.55 12.68
N MET A 369 0.16 12.32 13.06
CA MET A 369 0.57 11.97 14.41
C MET A 369 1.61 10.86 14.32
N GLU A 370 2.83 11.18 14.71
CA GLU A 370 4.01 10.32 14.55
C GLU A 370 4.65 10.07 15.91
N ILE A 371 5.26 8.90 16.07
CA ILE A 371 6.03 8.52 17.26
C ILE A 371 7.49 8.26 16.89
N MET A 372 8.41 8.57 17.80
CA MET A 372 9.82 8.17 17.74
C MET A 372 10.25 7.80 19.16
N ASP A 373 10.99 6.70 19.31
CA ASP A 373 11.61 6.33 20.59
C ASP A 373 12.87 7.15 20.89
N GLU A 374 13.43 6.97 22.09
CA GLU A 374 14.64 7.65 22.53
C GLU A 374 15.84 7.34 21.63
N VAL A 375 15.93 6.12 21.10
CA VAL A 375 17.03 5.71 20.21
C VAL A 375 16.93 6.47 18.90
N GLN A 376 15.74 6.58 18.30
CA GLN A 376 15.53 7.34 17.08
C GLN A 376 15.77 8.84 17.30
N MET A 377 15.41 9.39 18.46
CA MET A 377 15.74 10.79 18.78
C MET A 377 17.25 11.01 18.88
N ARG A 378 17.99 10.06 19.46
CA ARG A 378 19.46 10.05 19.44
C ARG A 378 20.03 9.96 18.03
N VAL A 379 19.44 9.14 17.14
CA VAL A 379 19.83 9.05 15.73
C VAL A 379 19.73 10.42 15.05
N VAL A 380 18.64 11.15 15.27
CA VAL A 380 18.46 12.50 14.70
C VAL A 380 19.54 13.48 15.19
N ASN A 381 19.90 13.43 16.47
CA ASN A 381 20.98 14.25 17.02
C ASN A 381 22.33 13.91 16.37
N LEU A 382 22.64 12.62 16.23
CA LEU A 382 23.90 12.15 15.62
C LEU A 382 23.99 12.50 14.13
N GLY A 383 22.87 12.44 13.40
CA GLY A 383 22.82 12.79 11.97
C GLY A 383 23.07 14.28 11.70
N GLY A 384 22.90 15.16 12.70
CA GLY A 384 23.23 16.58 12.61
C GLY A 384 22.34 17.43 11.69
N ALA A 385 21.37 16.82 11.01
CA ALA A 385 20.49 17.50 10.05
C ALA A 385 19.58 18.57 10.70
N THR A 386 19.36 18.49 12.02
CA THR A 386 18.57 19.46 12.79
C THR A 386 19.40 20.51 13.53
N ALA A 387 20.72 20.54 13.33
CA ALA A 387 21.60 21.52 13.98
C ALA A 387 21.19 22.99 13.67
N PRO A 388 21.31 23.93 14.63
CA PRO A 388 21.95 23.79 15.94
C PRO A 388 21.00 23.25 17.05
N ARG A 389 19.77 22.83 16.72
CA ARG A 389 18.86 22.24 17.72
C ARG A 389 19.35 20.85 18.10
N VAL A 390 19.41 20.60 19.40
CA VAL A 390 19.63 19.28 20.00
C VAL A 390 18.33 18.87 20.68
N TRP A 391 17.88 17.65 20.40
CA TRP A 391 16.65 17.10 20.93
C TRP A 391 16.89 16.33 22.23
N GLU A 392 15.91 16.33 23.12
CA GLU A 392 15.89 15.39 24.24
C GLU A 392 15.75 13.96 23.69
N GLU A 393 16.63 13.06 24.13
CA GLU A 393 16.63 11.64 23.74
C GLU A 393 15.59 10.90 24.60
N MET A 394 14.32 11.22 24.36
CA MET A 394 13.16 10.66 25.06
C MET A 394 12.11 10.23 24.03
N PRO A 395 11.23 9.27 24.36
CA PRO A 395 10.07 8.96 23.54
C PRO A 395 9.26 10.22 23.24
N THR A 396 8.98 10.45 21.96
CA THR A 396 8.46 11.74 21.48
C THR A 396 7.31 11.53 20.49
N LEU A 397 6.23 12.29 20.68
CA LEU A 397 5.16 12.43 19.69
C LEU A 397 5.31 13.73 18.89
N PHE A 398 5.09 13.63 17.58
CA PHE A 398 5.02 14.75 16.66
C PHE A 398 3.62 14.86 16.08
N PHE A 399 3.05 16.06 16.09
CA PHE A 399 1.71 16.33 15.59
C PHE A 399 1.78 17.37 14.48
N LYS A 400 0.99 17.17 13.42
CA LYS A 400 0.53 18.26 12.56
C LYS A 400 -0.95 18.51 12.83
N PHE A 401 -1.33 19.78 12.81
CA PHE A 401 -2.72 20.22 12.82
C PHE A 401 -2.99 21.00 11.55
N SER A 402 -4.18 20.84 10.97
CA SER A 402 -4.58 21.66 9.83
C SER A 402 -6.08 21.90 9.78
N GLY A 403 -6.46 23.12 9.41
CA GLY A 403 -7.86 23.57 9.38
C GLY A 403 -7.94 25.08 9.38
N THR A 404 -8.98 25.62 10.00
CA THR A 404 -9.04 27.06 10.34
C THR A 404 -8.20 27.34 11.58
N LYS A 405 -7.78 28.59 11.77
CA LYS A 405 -7.01 29.00 12.97
C LYS A 405 -7.70 28.64 14.28
N ALA A 406 -9.03 28.75 14.33
CA ALA A 406 -9.83 28.41 15.51
C ALA A 406 -9.80 26.91 15.80
N SER A 407 -10.01 26.07 14.78
CA SER A 407 -9.98 24.61 14.92
C SER A 407 -8.58 24.10 15.29
N VAL A 408 -7.53 24.64 14.67
CA VAL A 408 -6.14 24.29 15.01
C VAL A 408 -5.85 24.59 16.48
N LYS A 409 -6.22 25.78 16.96
CA LYS A 409 -6.03 26.17 18.36
C LYS A 409 -6.79 25.25 19.32
N GLU A 410 -8.03 24.90 19.01
CA GLU A 410 -8.85 24.00 19.81
C GLU A 410 -8.25 22.59 19.88
N ASN A 411 -7.83 22.03 18.73
CA ASN A 411 -7.24 20.70 18.65
C ASN A 411 -5.93 20.62 19.44
N ILE A 412 -5.05 21.63 19.31
CA ILE A 412 -3.83 21.72 20.12
C ILE A 412 -4.16 21.71 21.61
N GLY A 413 -5.15 22.49 22.05
CA GLY A 413 -5.56 22.52 23.45
C GLY A 413 -6.07 21.17 23.96
N SER A 414 -6.78 20.41 23.13
CA SER A 414 -7.24 19.06 23.44
C SER A 414 -6.10 18.06 23.53
N VAL A 415 -5.19 18.02 22.55
CA VAL A 415 -4.00 17.16 22.58
C VAL A 415 -3.13 17.48 23.79
N GLN A 416 -2.94 18.76 24.13
CA GLN A 416 -2.14 19.15 25.30
C GLN A 416 -2.72 18.61 26.62
N ARG A 417 -4.06 18.58 26.77
CA ARG A 417 -4.71 18.00 27.96
C ARG A 417 -4.51 16.48 28.03
N ILE A 418 -4.65 15.79 26.89
CA ILE A 418 -4.45 14.34 26.80
C ILE A 418 -3.00 13.98 27.08
N ALA A 419 -2.04 14.67 26.46
CA ALA A 419 -0.62 14.47 26.68
C ALA A 419 -0.25 14.60 28.16
N ARG A 420 -0.70 15.67 28.84
CA ARG A 420 -0.44 15.87 30.28
C ARG A 420 -0.99 14.74 31.15
N ARG A 421 -2.17 14.21 30.83
CA ARG A 421 -2.78 13.09 31.57
C ARG A 421 -2.00 11.78 31.43
N ASN A 422 -1.27 11.64 30.34
CA ASN A 422 -0.41 10.48 30.04
C ASN A 422 1.07 10.78 30.34
N GLY A 423 1.37 11.72 31.25
CA GLY A 423 2.75 12.02 31.67
C GLY A 423 3.60 12.82 30.68
N GLY A 424 3.03 13.29 29.57
CA GLY A 424 3.72 14.10 28.59
C GLY A 424 4.18 15.46 29.14
N SER A 425 5.40 15.85 28.79
CA SER A 425 6.04 17.10 29.19
C SER A 425 6.55 17.87 27.96
N ASN A 426 7.14 19.05 28.18
CA ASN A 426 7.80 19.85 27.13
C ASN A 426 6.97 20.03 25.85
N PHE A 427 5.66 20.30 25.99
CA PHE A 427 4.77 20.53 24.85
C PHE A 427 5.19 21.82 24.11
N GLU A 428 5.89 21.65 22.99
CA GLU A 428 6.29 22.72 22.09
C GLU A 428 5.29 22.80 20.94
N PHE A 429 4.87 24.00 20.57
CA PHE A 429 4.07 24.24 19.38
C PHE A 429 4.68 25.36 18.55
N ALA A 430 4.63 25.21 17.23
CA ALA A 430 5.19 26.19 16.32
C ALA A 430 4.30 27.45 16.23
N LYS A 431 4.94 28.61 16.37
CA LYS A 431 4.31 29.93 16.28
C LYS A 431 4.34 30.50 14.87
N ASP A 432 5.27 30.03 14.04
CA ASP A 432 5.47 30.48 12.67
C ASP A 432 5.93 29.34 11.75
N ALA A 433 5.96 29.60 10.44
CA ALA A 433 6.34 28.61 9.42
C ALA A 433 7.78 28.09 9.57
N ARG A 434 8.69 28.88 10.16
CA ARG A 434 10.08 28.46 10.40
C ARG A 434 10.14 27.46 11.54
N GLU A 435 9.44 27.73 12.65
CA GLU A 435 9.31 26.79 13.75
C GLU A 435 8.58 25.52 13.32
N GLN A 436 7.56 25.60 12.44
CA GLN A 436 6.89 24.41 11.90
C GLN A 436 7.88 23.50 11.17
N LYS A 437 8.70 24.08 10.29
CA LYS A 437 9.72 23.34 9.55
C LYS A 437 10.78 22.74 10.47
N LEU A 438 11.21 23.47 11.49
CA LEU A 438 12.20 23.01 12.46
C LEU A 438 11.66 21.89 13.35
N LEU A 439 10.44 22.01 13.86
CA LEU A 439 9.87 20.98 14.73
C LEU A 439 9.59 19.69 13.96
N TRP A 440 9.15 19.81 12.71
CA TRP A 440 8.90 18.65 11.84
C TRP A 440 10.16 18.03 11.24
N SER A 441 11.31 18.73 11.24
CA SER A 441 12.52 18.22 10.57
C SER A 441 13.05 16.96 11.24
N ALA A 442 12.96 16.80 12.56
CA ALA A 442 13.39 15.57 13.24
C ALA A 442 12.71 14.33 12.65
N ARG A 443 11.37 14.39 12.49
CA ARG A 443 10.62 13.30 11.86
C ARG A 443 10.99 13.11 10.40
N LYS A 444 11.15 14.20 9.64
CA LYS A 444 11.48 14.15 8.21
C LYS A 444 12.85 13.54 7.93
N GLU A 445 13.84 13.82 8.78
CA GLU A 445 15.23 13.39 8.60
C GLU A 445 15.54 12.02 9.26
N SER A 446 14.57 11.43 9.96
CA SER A 446 14.72 10.19 10.74
C SER A 446 15.33 9.01 9.94
N LEU A 447 14.75 8.68 8.78
CA LEU A 447 15.22 7.60 7.92
C LEU A 447 16.65 7.87 7.40
N TRP A 448 16.90 9.09 6.91
CA TRP A 448 18.21 9.48 6.37
C TRP A 448 19.29 9.46 7.44
N SER A 449 18.96 9.90 8.65
CA SER A 449 19.86 9.88 9.80
C SER A 449 20.19 8.45 10.21
N MET A 450 19.22 7.52 10.14
CA MET A 450 19.45 6.10 10.41
C MET A 450 20.40 5.48 9.37
N LEU A 451 20.16 5.75 8.09
CA LEU A 451 21.00 5.23 7.01
C LEU A 451 22.42 5.80 7.05
N ALA A 452 22.59 7.04 7.48
CA ALA A 452 23.91 7.66 7.63
C ALA A 452 24.76 7.02 8.75
N LEU A 453 24.14 6.27 9.67
CA LEU A 453 24.85 5.53 10.73
C LEU A 453 25.31 4.13 10.27
N ARG A 454 24.84 3.66 9.11
CA ARG A 454 25.21 2.35 8.55
C ARG A 454 26.71 2.29 8.29
N ARG A 455 27.36 1.25 8.78
CA ARG A 455 28.77 0.94 8.48
C ARG A 455 28.88 -0.01 7.30
N ASP A 456 30.08 -0.09 6.72
CA ASP A 456 30.37 -1.02 5.63
C ASP A 456 30.04 -2.46 6.03
N GLY A 457 29.22 -3.12 5.22
CA GLY A 457 28.77 -4.49 5.45
C GLY A 457 27.60 -4.65 6.42
N GLU A 458 27.06 -3.58 7.01
CA GLU A 458 25.77 -3.63 7.72
C GLU A 458 24.61 -3.49 6.72
N GLU A 459 23.40 -3.89 7.12
CA GLU A 459 22.13 -3.74 6.43
C GLU A 459 21.08 -3.18 7.42
N VAL A 460 19.99 -2.63 6.89
CA VAL A 460 18.86 -2.16 7.71
C VAL A 460 17.66 -3.04 7.45
N TRP A 461 17.14 -3.69 8.50
CA TRP A 461 15.83 -4.31 8.45
C TRP A 461 14.75 -3.29 8.79
N SER A 462 14.08 -2.76 7.77
CA SER A 462 12.89 -1.92 7.96
C SER A 462 11.64 -2.78 7.83
N THR A 463 10.77 -2.74 8.83
CA THR A 463 9.51 -3.49 8.83
C THR A 463 8.44 -2.72 9.59
N ASP A 464 7.20 -3.14 9.42
CA ASP A 464 6.02 -2.48 9.95
C ASP A 464 4.92 -3.48 10.32
N VAL A 465 4.08 -3.08 11.27
CA VAL A 465 2.80 -3.72 11.62
C VAL A 465 1.80 -2.64 12.02
N ALA A 466 0.52 -2.97 12.00
CA ALA A 466 -0.51 -2.11 12.59
C ALA A 466 -1.47 -2.92 13.45
N VAL A 467 -2.00 -2.32 14.52
CA VAL A 467 -2.93 -2.96 15.45
C VAL A 467 -4.11 -2.02 15.78
N PRO A 468 -5.23 -2.54 16.29
CA PRO A 468 -6.27 -1.71 16.88
C PRO A 468 -5.70 -0.79 17.98
N PHE A 469 -6.20 0.44 18.08
CA PHE A 469 -5.70 1.44 19.05
C PHE A 469 -5.67 0.95 20.51
N SER A 470 -6.58 0.05 20.88
CA SER A 470 -6.63 -0.57 22.21
C SER A 470 -5.41 -1.44 22.55
N ARG A 471 -4.61 -1.83 21.55
CA ARG A 471 -3.45 -2.71 21.69
C ARG A 471 -2.12 -1.99 21.41
N LEU A 472 -2.17 -0.73 20.99
CA LEU A 472 -1.02 0.00 20.47
C LEU A 472 0.11 0.17 21.49
N ALA A 473 -0.23 0.57 22.72
CA ALA A 473 0.75 0.72 23.79
C ALA A 473 1.40 -0.62 24.19
N ASP A 474 0.60 -1.70 24.22
CA ASP A 474 1.09 -3.02 24.60
C ASP A 474 2.06 -3.60 23.57
N ILE A 475 1.72 -3.52 22.27
CA ILE A 475 2.60 -4.09 21.24
C ILE A 475 3.92 -3.33 21.16
N ILE A 476 3.90 -1.99 21.21
CA ILE A 476 5.11 -1.16 21.08
C ILE A 476 6.05 -1.37 22.25
N GLU A 477 5.53 -1.47 23.48
CA GLU A 477 6.35 -1.73 24.67
C GLU A 477 7.05 -3.09 24.59
N VAL A 478 6.30 -4.14 24.22
CA VAL A 478 6.87 -5.49 24.11
C VAL A 478 7.86 -5.56 22.95
N SER A 479 7.54 -4.96 21.80
CA SER A 479 8.43 -4.84 20.64
C SER A 479 9.74 -4.15 21.00
N LYS A 480 9.67 -2.98 21.66
CA LYS A 480 10.85 -2.23 22.10
C LYS A 480 11.75 -3.09 22.99
N LYS A 481 11.15 -3.80 23.97
CA LYS A 481 11.90 -4.69 24.85
C LYS A 481 12.58 -5.83 24.07
N GLU A 482 11.86 -6.51 23.17
CA GLU A 482 12.43 -7.60 22.39
C GLU A 482 13.53 -7.14 21.44
N MET A 483 13.37 -5.94 20.89
CA MET A 483 14.35 -5.28 20.04
C MET A 483 15.62 -4.91 20.84
N ASP A 484 15.46 -4.35 22.05
CA ASP A 484 16.59 -4.04 22.95
C ASP A 484 17.35 -5.31 23.38
N ASP A 485 16.63 -6.41 23.61
CA ASP A 485 17.19 -7.72 23.98
C ASP A 485 18.09 -8.32 22.85
N LEU A 486 18.04 -7.79 21.62
CA LEU A 486 18.98 -8.17 20.55
C LEU A 486 20.41 -7.65 20.79
N GLY A 487 20.56 -6.57 21.55
CA GLY A 487 21.84 -5.87 21.72
C GLY A 487 22.36 -5.20 20.44
N LEU A 488 21.47 -4.96 19.47
CA LEU A 488 21.76 -4.30 18.20
C LEU A 488 21.24 -2.86 18.20
N PHE A 489 21.76 -2.04 17.29
CA PHE A 489 21.24 -0.70 17.11
C PHE A 489 19.89 -0.77 16.40
N ALA A 490 18.82 -0.43 17.11
CA ALA A 490 17.47 -0.54 16.58
C ALA A 490 16.54 0.49 17.20
N SER A 491 15.57 0.94 16.43
CA SER A 491 14.69 2.04 16.82
C SER A 491 13.25 1.84 16.35
N ILE A 492 12.34 2.47 17.07
CA ILE A 492 10.93 2.59 16.72
C ILE A 492 10.61 4.00 16.22
N LEU A 493 9.89 4.04 15.12
CA LEU A 493 9.21 5.23 14.62
C LEU A 493 7.88 4.83 13.99
N GLY A 494 6.97 5.77 13.75
CA GLY A 494 5.86 5.47 12.85
C GLY A 494 4.66 6.38 12.87
N HIS A 495 3.74 6.03 11.97
CA HIS A 495 2.44 6.66 11.75
C HIS A 495 1.45 6.25 12.85
N ILE A 496 1.74 6.64 14.09
CA ILE A 496 0.98 6.14 15.26
C ILE A 496 -0.51 6.53 15.22
N GLY A 497 -0.88 7.54 14.43
CA GLY A 497 -2.25 8.01 14.26
C GLY A 497 -3.21 7.05 13.56
N ASP A 498 -2.73 6.10 12.77
CA ASP A 498 -3.56 5.04 12.18
C ASP A 498 -3.26 3.65 12.76
N GLY A 499 -2.50 3.61 13.87
CA GLY A 499 -2.17 2.39 14.60
C GLY A 499 -0.95 1.65 14.03
N ASN A 500 -0.22 2.26 13.09
CA ASN A 500 0.97 1.70 12.47
C ASN A 500 2.27 2.19 13.15
N PHE A 501 3.19 1.26 13.38
CA PHE A 501 4.57 1.58 13.75
C PHE A 501 5.56 0.69 13.01
N HIS A 502 6.81 1.15 12.99
CA HIS A 502 7.92 0.55 12.28
C HIS A 502 9.04 0.24 13.26
N GLU A 503 9.75 -0.85 12.99
CA GLU A 503 11.05 -1.14 13.57
C GLU A 503 12.11 -0.97 12.47
N SER A 504 13.21 -0.32 12.81
CA SER A 504 14.40 -0.22 11.97
C SER A 504 15.58 -0.80 12.73
N ILE A 505 16.13 -1.91 12.24
CA ILE A 505 17.16 -2.69 12.93
C ILE A 505 18.41 -2.75 12.06
N LEU A 506 19.53 -2.18 12.53
CA LEU A 506 20.83 -2.37 11.89
C LEU A 506 21.39 -3.74 12.26
N TYR A 507 21.87 -4.48 11.26
CA TYR A 507 22.49 -5.78 11.47
C TYR A 507 23.54 -6.09 10.43
N ASN A 508 24.43 -7.01 10.73
CA ASN A 508 25.41 -7.54 9.81
C ASN A 508 24.98 -8.94 9.33
N PRO A 509 24.82 -9.17 8.01
CA PRO A 509 24.33 -10.44 7.50
C PRO A 509 25.36 -11.58 7.62
N ILE A 510 26.67 -11.29 7.69
CA ILE A 510 27.72 -12.32 7.65
C ILE A 510 28.13 -12.88 9.01
N ASN A 511 27.71 -12.26 10.13
CA ASN A 511 28.05 -12.69 11.48
C ASN A 511 26.91 -13.42 12.23
N GLY A 512 25.85 -13.82 11.50
CA GLY A 512 24.70 -14.53 12.06
C GLY A 512 23.67 -13.63 12.77
N GLU A 513 23.79 -12.30 12.70
CA GLU A 513 22.77 -11.39 13.25
C GLU A 513 21.45 -11.45 12.48
N ARG A 514 21.49 -11.69 11.16
CA ARG A 514 20.28 -11.76 10.31
C ARG A 514 19.22 -12.72 10.87
N GLU A 515 19.60 -13.91 11.29
CA GLU A 515 18.66 -14.91 11.83
C GLU A 515 18.00 -14.45 13.13
N LYS A 516 18.75 -13.74 13.99
CA LYS A 516 18.23 -13.18 15.25
C LYS A 516 17.23 -12.06 14.96
N VAL A 517 17.57 -11.18 14.02
CA VAL A 517 16.70 -10.09 13.58
C VAL A 517 15.42 -10.64 12.95
N GLU A 518 15.52 -11.58 12.02
CA GLU A 518 14.35 -12.21 11.38
C GLU A 518 13.42 -12.84 12.43
N LYS A 519 13.99 -13.52 13.43
CA LYS A 519 13.21 -14.09 14.54
C LYS A 519 12.51 -13.02 15.38
N CYS A 520 13.16 -11.88 15.63
CA CYS A 520 12.54 -10.74 16.33
C CYS A 520 11.38 -10.16 15.53
N VAL A 521 11.60 -9.88 14.25
CA VAL A 521 10.58 -9.35 13.34
C VAL A 521 9.39 -10.30 13.23
N LYS A 522 9.61 -11.61 13.06
CA LYS A 522 8.54 -12.61 13.00
C LYS A 522 7.75 -12.71 14.30
N LYS A 523 8.38 -12.48 15.47
CA LYS A 523 7.66 -12.41 16.75
C LYS A 523 6.76 -11.17 16.82
N MET A 524 7.27 -10.00 16.41
CA MET A 524 6.46 -8.78 16.33
C MET A 524 5.24 -9.01 15.42
N VAL A 525 5.45 -9.55 14.22
CA VAL A 525 4.37 -9.83 13.25
C VAL A 525 3.33 -10.77 13.84
N ARG A 526 3.73 -11.93 14.38
CA ARG A 526 2.78 -12.87 15.00
C ARG A 526 2.01 -12.23 16.14
N ARG A 527 2.68 -11.42 16.96
CA ARG A 527 2.02 -10.70 18.05
C ARG A 527 1.01 -9.70 17.51
N ALA A 528 1.32 -8.94 16.47
CA ALA A 528 0.35 -8.04 15.85
C ALA A 528 -0.90 -8.80 15.42
N LEU A 529 -0.73 -9.96 14.77
CA LEU A 529 -1.85 -10.82 14.36
C LEU A 529 -2.66 -11.37 15.56
N ASP A 530 -2.00 -11.83 16.62
CA ASP A 530 -2.64 -12.25 17.89
C ASP A 530 -3.40 -11.08 18.56
N MET A 531 -3.07 -9.84 18.19
CA MET A 531 -3.72 -8.61 18.64
C MET A 531 -4.78 -8.08 17.66
N GLU A 532 -5.25 -8.91 16.72
CA GLU A 532 -6.20 -8.53 15.66
C GLU A 532 -5.68 -7.44 14.71
N GLY A 533 -4.35 -7.33 14.59
CA GLY A 533 -3.66 -6.44 13.67
C GLY A 533 -3.33 -7.06 12.32
N THR A 534 -2.40 -6.42 11.61
CA THR A 534 -1.90 -6.80 10.27
C THR A 534 -0.38 -7.02 10.29
N CYS A 535 0.11 -7.90 9.43
CA CYS A 535 1.54 -8.15 9.23
C CYS A 535 2.29 -7.02 8.49
N THR A 536 1.56 -6.07 7.92
CA THR A 536 2.10 -4.86 7.31
C THR A 536 1.05 -3.75 7.32
N GLY A 537 1.45 -2.54 7.71
CA GLY A 537 0.59 -1.35 7.66
C GLY A 537 0.61 -0.70 6.28
N GLU A 538 1.79 -0.57 5.67
CA GLU A 538 2.00 0.15 4.42
C GLU A 538 3.08 -0.40 3.47
N HIS A 539 4.00 -1.24 3.94
CA HIS A 539 5.12 -1.73 3.11
C HIS A 539 4.74 -2.84 2.10
N SER A 540 3.50 -3.32 2.16
CA SER A 540 2.96 -4.40 1.32
C SER A 540 3.56 -5.79 1.63
N ILE A 541 3.31 -6.78 0.78
CA ILE A 541 3.76 -8.16 1.00
C ILE A 541 5.02 -8.48 0.21
N GLY A 542 5.05 -8.06 -1.06
CA GLY A 542 6.21 -8.25 -1.92
C GLY A 542 6.64 -9.71 -2.01
N TRP A 543 7.94 -9.90 -2.07
CA TRP A 543 8.59 -11.20 -1.95
C TRP A 543 8.82 -11.59 -0.47
N GLY A 544 9.08 -10.61 0.40
CA GLY A 544 9.56 -10.82 1.77
C GLY A 544 8.53 -11.34 2.77
N LYS A 545 7.25 -10.93 2.67
CA LYS A 545 6.22 -11.19 3.70
C LYS A 545 5.17 -12.24 3.31
N LYS A 546 5.42 -13.08 2.30
CA LYS A 546 4.47 -14.12 1.85
C LYS A 546 4.02 -15.07 2.98
N GLU A 547 4.95 -15.48 3.83
CA GLU A 547 4.66 -16.32 5.00
C GLU A 547 3.76 -15.58 6.01
N SER A 548 4.03 -14.31 6.25
CA SER A 548 3.24 -13.46 7.13
C SER A 548 1.81 -13.26 6.62
N LEU A 549 1.64 -13.09 5.31
CA LEU A 549 0.32 -13.01 4.69
C LEU A 549 -0.48 -14.31 4.90
N LEU A 550 0.19 -15.47 4.75
CA LEU A 550 -0.45 -16.76 5.04
C LEU A 550 -0.92 -16.85 6.49
N TRP A 551 -0.15 -16.34 7.45
CA TRP A 551 -0.58 -16.29 8.85
C TRP A 551 -1.78 -15.37 9.06
N GLU A 552 -1.84 -14.23 8.37
CA GLU A 552 -2.91 -13.25 8.54
C GLU A 552 -4.24 -13.71 7.93
N VAL A 553 -4.25 -14.12 6.65
CA VAL A 553 -5.51 -14.35 5.93
C VAL A 553 -5.85 -15.82 5.74
N GLY A 554 -4.92 -16.73 6.03
CA GLY A 554 -5.10 -18.17 5.88
C GLY A 554 -5.09 -18.67 4.43
N PRO A 555 -4.98 -20.00 4.24
CA PRO A 555 -4.82 -20.60 2.92
C PRO A 555 -6.07 -20.48 2.03
N GLU A 556 -7.28 -20.42 2.61
CA GLU A 556 -8.55 -20.29 1.89
C GLU A 556 -8.67 -18.90 1.24
N THR A 557 -8.32 -17.84 1.96
CA THR A 557 -8.33 -16.48 1.42
C THR A 557 -7.27 -16.32 0.33
N LEU A 558 -6.07 -16.87 0.56
CA LEU A 558 -5.04 -16.92 -0.47
C LEU A 558 -5.49 -17.69 -1.72
N ALA A 559 -6.29 -18.75 -1.57
CA ALA A 559 -6.82 -19.49 -2.72
C ALA A 559 -7.73 -18.60 -3.59
N VAL A 560 -8.52 -17.70 -2.99
CA VAL A 560 -9.31 -16.71 -3.73
C VAL A 560 -8.41 -15.73 -4.47
N MET A 561 -7.37 -15.19 -3.81
CA MET A 561 -6.42 -14.28 -4.46
C MET A 561 -5.73 -14.94 -5.66
N ARG A 562 -5.30 -16.20 -5.51
CA ARG A 562 -4.74 -17.00 -6.60
C ARG A 562 -5.73 -17.21 -7.74
N ALA A 563 -7.01 -17.46 -7.44
CA ALA A 563 -8.04 -17.64 -8.46
C ALA A 563 -8.24 -16.36 -9.29
N ILE A 564 -8.25 -15.19 -8.65
CA ILE A 564 -8.33 -13.90 -9.33
C ILE A 564 -7.10 -13.67 -10.21
N LYS A 565 -5.91 -13.91 -9.65
CA LYS A 565 -4.64 -13.86 -10.39
C LYS A 565 -4.68 -14.75 -11.63
N ALA A 566 -5.09 -16.01 -11.50
CA ALA A 566 -5.17 -16.95 -12.61
C ALA A 566 -6.22 -16.56 -13.67
N ALA A 567 -7.31 -15.89 -13.26
CA ALA A 567 -8.32 -15.42 -14.18
C ALA A 567 -7.86 -14.22 -15.03
N LEU A 568 -7.04 -13.32 -14.46
CA LEU A 568 -6.51 -12.14 -15.16
C LEU A 568 -5.15 -12.38 -15.84
N ASP A 569 -4.42 -13.39 -15.39
CA ASP A 569 -3.09 -13.75 -15.87
C ASP A 569 -2.91 -15.28 -15.85
N PRO A 570 -3.42 -15.99 -16.87
CA PRO A 570 -3.41 -17.45 -16.92
C PRO A 570 -2.00 -18.05 -16.98
N TYR A 571 -1.01 -17.29 -17.48
CA TYR A 571 0.38 -17.71 -17.57
C TYR A 571 1.25 -17.26 -16.39
N TRP A 572 0.66 -16.50 -15.45
CA TRP A 572 1.35 -16.01 -14.25
C TRP A 572 2.57 -15.14 -14.58
N ILE A 573 2.55 -14.41 -15.70
CA ILE A 573 3.67 -13.58 -16.13
C ILE A 573 3.72 -12.20 -15.44
N MET A 574 2.62 -11.69 -14.89
CA MET A 574 2.57 -10.38 -14.25
C MET A 574 3.15 -10.43 -12.84
N ASN A 575 4.31 -9.79 -12.65
CA ASN A 575 5.10 -9.72 -11.44
C ASN A 575 5.16 -11.04 -10.62
N PRO A 576 5.67 -12.14 -11.19
CA PRO A 576 5.61 -13.44 -10.54
C PRO A 576 6.47 -13.52 -9.26
N GLY A 577 5.97 -14.31 -8.31
CA GLY A 577 6.63 -14.61 -7.04
C GLY A 577 6.31 -13.63 -5.90
N LYS A 578 5.50 -12.59 -6.16
CA LYS A 578 5.11 -11.57 -5.18
C LYS A 578 3.74 -11.90 -4.60
N ILE A 579 3.49 -11.48 -3.36
CA ILE A 579 2.29 -11.71 -2.55
C ILE A 579 2.08 -13.19 -2.18
N PHE A 580 2.10 -14.08 -3.15
CA PHE A 580 1.97 -15.53 -2.98
C PHE A 580 2.54 -16.27 -4.20
N ASP A 581 2.85 -17.55 -4.04
CA ASP A 581 3.25 -18.42 -5.14
C ASP A 581 2.05 -19.20 -5.71
N ARG A 582 2.16 -19.68 -6.95
CA ARG A 582 1.09 -20.46 -7.61
C ARG A 582 0.80 -21.77 -6.88
N LYS A 583 1.83 -22.40 -6.32
CA LYS A 583 1.70 -23.54 -5.40
C LYS A 583 1.90 -23.05 -3.98
N ALA A 584 1.03 -23.52 -3.08
CA ALA A 584 1.10 -23.27 -1.65
C ALA A 584 2.18 -24.13 -1.00
#